data_AF-A0A0F9DN42-F1
#
_entry.id   AF-A0A0F9DN42-F1
#
_cell.length_a   1.000
_cell.length_b   1.000
_cell.length_c   1.000
_cell.angle_alpha   90.00
_cell.angle_beta   90.00
_cell.angle_gamma   90.00
#
_symmetry.space_group_name_H-M   'P 1'
#
loop_
_entity.id
_entity.type
_entity.pdbx_description
1 polymer ?
#
loop_
_entity_poly.entity_id
_entity_poly.type
_entity_poly.pdbx_seq_one_letter_code
_entity_poly.pdbx_strand_id
1 'polypeptide(L)' 'MYLAPAVIWILLIFIFPVGKVIFSSFQIKQSTSELAFSLKNFNFLFKDKIFWYALKNNFIF' A
#
# COMPACT_ATOMS: atom_id res chain seq x y z
N MET A 1 4.17 20.97 28.12
CA MET A 1 4.19 19.48 28.08
C MET A 1 2.81 18.92 27.71
N TYR A 2 2.27 19.28 26.53
CA TYR A 2 0.98 18.73 26.02
C TYR A 2 1.01 18.37 24.52
N LEU A 3 2.21 18.29 23.92
CA LEU A 3 2.34 17.94 22.50
C LEU A 3 2.16 16.44 22.24
N ALA A 4 2.54 15.60 23.21
CA ALA A 4 2.49 14.15 23.07
C ALA A 4 1.13 13.59 22.61
N PRO A 5 -0.02 13.96 23.21
CA PRO A 5 -1.32 13.45 22.75
C PRO A 5 -1.66 13.91 21.33
N ALA A 6 -1.38 15.17 20.97
CA ALA A 6 -1.67 15.70 19.64
C ALA A 6 -0.85 14.99 18.54
N VAL A 7 0.42 14.70 18.81
CA VAL A 7 1.30 13.98 17.89
C VAL A 7 0.80 12.55 17.66
N ILE A 8 0.33 11.87 18.71
CA ILE A 8 -0.23 10.51 18.60
C ILE A 8 -1.49 10.50 17.71
N TRP A 9 -2.39 11.47 17.91
CA TRP A 9 -3.59 11.60 17.09
C TRP A 9 -3.27 11.86 15.62
N ILE A 10 -2.34 12.77 15.36
CA ILE A 10 -1.89 13.07 14.00
C ILE A 10 -1.29 11.82 13.35
N LEU A 11 -0.41 11.11 14.06
CA LEU A 11 0.20 9.89 13.57
C LEU A 11 -0.85 8.82 13.25
N LEU A 12 -1.86 8.61 14.09
CA LEU A 12 -2.92 7.64 13.82
C LEU A 12 -3.71 7.96 12.55
N ILE A 13 -4.00 9.24 12.31
CA ILE A 13 -4.71 9.69 11.10
C ILE A 13 -3.91 9.38 9.83
N PHE A 14 -2.58 9.48 9.88
CA PHE A 14 -1.72 9.16 8.74
C PHE A 14 -1.40 7.66 8.61
N ILE A 15 -1.17 6.98 9.73
CA ILE A 15 -0.81 5.56 9.75
C ILE A 15 -1.98 4.69 9.33
N PHE A 16 -3.21 5.04 9.71
CA PHE A 16 -4.40 4.26 9.36
C PHE A 16 -4.61 4.07 7.85
N PRO A 17 -4.67 5.11 7.00
CA PRO A 17 -4.86 4.95 5.56
C PRO A 17 -3.67 4.21 4.92
N VAL A 18 -2.44 4.49 5.36
CA VAL A 18 -1.24 3.80 4.88
C VAL A 18 -1.32 2.30 5.20
N GLY A 19 -1.64 1.94 6.44
CA GLY A 19 -1.83 0.55 6.86
C GLY A 19 -2.95 -0.14 6.10
N LYS A 20 -4.06 0.55 5.84
CA LYS A 20 -5.18 0.03 5.04
C LYS A 20 -4.76 -0.26 3.59
N VAL A 21 -4.00 0.62 2.95
CA VAL A 21 -3.46 0.42 1.60
C VAL A 21 -2.53 -0.79 1.58
N ILE A 22 -1.59 -0.86 2.53
CA ILE A 22 -0.66 -2.00 2.66
C ILE A 22 -1.46 -3.30 2.80
N PHE A 23 -2.39 -3.38 3.76
CA PHE A 23 -3.21 -4.57 4.00
C PHE A 23 -4.04 -4.97 2.77
N SER A 24 -4.67 -4.01 2.10
CA SER A 24 -5.44 -4.28 0.89
C SER A 24 -4.58 -4.73 -0.29
N SER A 25 -3.31 -4.33 -0.35
CA SER A 25 -2.38 -4.74 -1.41
C SER A 25 -2.07 -6.23 -1.36
N PHE A 26 -2.12 -6.82 -0.16
CA PHE A 26 -2.01 -8.27 0.04
C PHE A 26 -3.34 -9.01 -0.18
N GLN A 27 -4.46 -8.31 -0.34
CA GLN A 27 -5.73 -8.95 -0.64
C GLN A 27 -5.94 -9.07 -2.14
N ILE A 28 -6.39 -10.25 -2.56
CA ILE A 28 -6.79 -10.51 -3.95
C ILE A 28 -8.28 -10.72 -3.95
N LYS A 29 -8.98 -9.93 -4.78
CA LYS A 29 -10.39 -10.15 -5.06
C LYS A 29 -10.53 -11.42 -5.89
N GLN A 30 -11.15 -12.44 -5.32
CA GLN A 30 -11.57 -13.61 -6.08
C GLN A 30 -12.96 -13.40 -6.66
N SER A 31 -13.28 -14.14 -7.73
CA SER A 31 -14.59 -14.05 -8.42
C SER A 31 -15.79 -14.34 -7.49
N THR A 32 -15.57 -14.95 -6.34
CA THR A 32 -16.58 -15.32 -5.34
C THR A 32 -16.75 -14.27 -4.23
N SER A 33 -16.22 -13.05 -4.41
CA SER A 33 -16.26 -11.95 -3.42
C SER A 33 -15.46 -12.18 -2.13
N GLU A 34 -14.78 -13.32 -1.98
CA GLU A 34 -13.88 -13.56 -0.85
C GLU A 34 -12.53 -12.86 -1.07
N LEU A 35 -12.07 -12.16 -0.03
CA LEU A 35 -10.75 -11.53 0.01
C LEU A 35 -9.73 -12.58 0.45
N ALA A 36 -8.92 -13.06 -0.49
CA ALA A 36 -7.85 -14.00 -0.19
C ALA A 36 -6.54 -13.24 0.04
N PHE A 37 -5.83 -13.55 1.12
CA PHE A 37 -4.49 -12.99 1.36
C PHE A 37 -3.48 -13.68 0.47
N SER A 38 -2.74 -12.92 -0.34
CA SER A 38 -1.76 -13.48 -1.28
C SER A 38 -0.73 -12.47 -1.75
N LEU A 39 0.51 -12.96 -1.92
CA LEU A 39 1.65 -12.21 -2.47
C LEU A 39 1.66 -12.15 -4.00
N LYS A 40 0.66 -12.72 -4.69
CA LYS A 40 0.64 -12.76 -6.16
C LYS A 40 0.62 -11.36 -6.79
N ASN A 41 -0.04 -10.38 -6.17
CA ASN A 41 -0.05 -9.00 -6.64
C ASN A 41 1.38 -8.42 -6.69
N PHE A 42 2.18 -8.65 -5.65
CA PHE A 42 3.58 -8.19 -5.61
C PHE A 42 4.43 -8.91 -6.65
N ASN A 43 4.29 -10.24 -6.76
CA ASN A 43 5.02 -11.00 -7.78
C ASN A 43 4.67 -10.56 -9.21
N PHE A 44 3.41 -10.19 -9.46
CA PHE A 44 2.97 -9.61 -10.73
C PHE A 44 3.62 -8.24 -10.97
N LEU A 45 3.56 -7.35 -9.99
CA LEU A 45 4.16 -6.01 -10.03
C LEU A 45 5.66 -6.06 -10.33
N PHE A 46 6.42 -6.93 -9.64
CA PHE A 46 7.85 -7.05 -9.85
C PHE A 46 8.24 -7.60 -11.23
N LYS A 47 7.35 -8.34 -11.88
CA LYS A 47 7.56 -8.87 -13.25
C LYS A 47 7.07 -7.91 -14.33
N ASP A 48 6.32 -6.87 -13.98
CA ASP A 48 5.76 -5.92 -14.93
C ASP A 48 6.82 -4.92 -15.39
N LYS A 49 7.24 -5.04 -16.65
CA LYS A 49 8.21 -4.13 -17.26
C LYS A 49 7.68 -2.69 -17.34
N ILE A 50 6.39 -2.51 -17.60
CA ILE A 50 5.77 -1.19 -17.74
C ILE A 50 5.81 -0.45 -16.40
N PHE A 51 5.53 -1.16 -15.30
CA PHE A 51 5.65 -0.62 -13.96
C PHE A 51 7.06 -0.08 -13.70
N TRP A 52 8.10 -0.84 -14.03
CA TRP A 52 9.49 -0.39 -13.84
C TRP A 52 9.87 0.80 -14.72
N TYR A 53 9.40 0.86 -15.96
CA TYR A 53 9.61 2.03 -16.81
C TYR A 53 8.92 3.27 -16.24
N ALA A 54 7.67 3.16 -15.80
CA ALA A 54 6.93 4.25 -15.17
C ALA A 54 7.60 4.71 -13.86
N LEU A 55 8.04 3.76 -13.04
CA LEU A 55 8.77 4.03 -11.80
C LEU A 55 10.06 4.80 -12.09
N LYS A 56 10.86 4.33 -13.04
CA LYS A 56 12.10 5.01 -13.46
C LYS A 56 11.82 6.41 -13.97
N ASN A 57 10.76 6.61 -14.75
CA ASN A 57 10.39 7.93 -15.24
C ASN A 57 9.99 8.88 -14.11
N ASN A 58 9.28 8.40 -13.09
CA ASN A 58 8.89 9.20 -11.91
C ASN A 58 10.08 9.57 -11.01
N PHE A 59 11.20 8.85 -11.10
CA PHE A 59 12.44 9.22 -10.40
C PHE A 59 13.36 10.14 -11.21
N ILE A 60 13.18 10.18 -12.53
CA ILE A 60 14.00 11.00 -13.44
C ILE A 60 13.38 12.37 -13.68
N PHE A 61 12.05 12.45 -13.71
CA PHE A 61 11.27 13.69 -13.75
C PHE A 61 10.82 14.11 -12.36
#